data_AF-A0A1V1PSP5-F1
#
_entry.id   AF-A0A1V1PSP5-F1
#
_cell.length_a   1.000
_cell.length_b   1.000
_cell.length_c   1.000
_cell.angle_alpha   90.00
_cell.angle_beta   90.00
_cell.angle_gamma   90.00
#
_symmetry.space_group_name_H-M   'P 1'
#
loop_
_entity.id
_entity.type
_entity.pdbx_description
1 polymer ?
#
loop_
_entity_poly.entity_id
_entity_poly.type
_entity_poly.pdbx_seq_one_letter_code
_entity_poly.pdbx_strand_id
1 'polypeptide(L)'
;MRSLIFALALTAAFPAAAQTPPPQNEMAQVARMLGAIWRPLPPSQPGQQRATAEAACVGANEEMNAVSEVVPEDLSSPALNSIRASRGFVIVNSADIGEAYFFPNAELGFITPGPGQFAITDRAQGRVDLTDSAGATIPVQIGASGGLPLMRILRPNATPLTFVGCASTGNPGG
;
A
#
# COMPACT_ATOMS: atom_id res chain seq x y z
N MET A 1 -17.31 -75.63 -12.71
CA MET A 1 -17.83 -74.28 -13.01
C MET A 1 -17.38 -73.37 -11.87
N ARG A 2 -16.31 -72.60 -12.04
CA ARG A 2 -16.31 -71.17 -12.39
C ARG A 2 -17.09 -70.32 -11.38
N SER A 3 -16.37 -69.63 -10.48
CA SER A 3 -16.33 -68.16 -10.45
C SER A 3 -15.38 -67.64 -9.35
N LEU A 4 -14.37 -66.87 -9.78
CA LEU A 4 -13.59 -65.94 -8.96
C LEU A 4 -14.48 -64.75 -8.57
N ILE A 5 -14.30 -64.17 -7.38
CA ILE A 5 -14.50 -62.73 -7.17
C ILE A 5 -13.36 -62.16 -6.33
N PHE A 6 -12.60 -61.27 -6.98
CA PHE A 6 -11.61 -60.34 -6.45
C PHE A 6 -12.25 -59.32 -5.50
N ALA A 7 -11.63 -59.03 -4.35
CA ALA A 7 -11.92 -57.83 -3.57
C ALA A 7 -10.73 -56.87 -3.66
N LEU A 8 -10.94 -55.80 -4.42
CA LEU A 8 -9.99 -54.75 -4.79
C LEU A 8 -9.75 -53.81 -3.60
N ALA A 9 -8.50 -53.70 -3.14
CA ALA A 9 -8.10 -52.68 -2.17
C ALA A 9 -7.98 -51.32 -2.87
N LEU A 10 -8.96 -50.45 -2.69
CA LEU A 10 -8.91 -49.05 -3.12
C LEU A 10 -8.21 -48.23 -2.03
N THR A 11 -6.89 -48.11 -2.15
CA THR A 11 -6.13 -47.09 -1.42
C THR A 11 -6.49 -45.73 -2.00
N ALA A 12 -7.33 -44.98 -1.29
CA ALA A 12 -7.57 -43.57 -1.58
C ALA A 12 -6.30 -42.77 -1.29
N ALA A 13 -5.47 -42.58 -2.32
CA ALA A 13 -4.44 -41.56 -2.30
C ALA A 13 -5.16 -40.20 -2.38
N PHE A 14 -5.37 -39.56 -1.23
CA PHE A 14 -5.73 -38.15 -1.21
C PHE A 14 -4.62 -37.38 -1.93
N PRO A 15 -4.93 -36.51 -2.91
CA PRO A 15 -3.93 -35.61 -3.40
C PRO A 15 -3.58 -34.72 -2.20
N ALA A 16 -2.36 -34.84 -1.70
CA ALA A 16 -1.76 -33.77 -0.94
C ALA A 16 -1.78 -32.57 -1.89
N ALA A 17 -2.75 -31.66 -1.70
CA ALA A 17 -2.73 -30.37 -2.35
C ALA A 17 -1.37 -29.77 -1.98
N ALA A 18 -0.47 -29.75 -2.96
CA ALA A 18 0.81 -29.09 -2.85
C ALA A 18 0.51 -27.66 -2.40
N GLN A 19 0.76 -27.39 -1.13
CA GLN A 19 0.63 -26.07 -0.56
C GLN A 19 1.65 -25.23 -1.32
N THR A 20 1.18 -24.41 -2.25
CA THR A 20 2.03 -23.40 -2.88
C THR A 20 2.62 -22.58 -1.74
N PRO A 21 3.96 -22.49 -1.64
CA PRO A 21 4.59 -21.61 -0.66
C PRO A 21 3.94 -20.22 -0.78
N PRO A 22 3.67 -19.52 0.34
CA PRO A 22 3.25 -18.12 0.26
C PRO A 22 4.24 -17.36 -0.62
N PRO A 23 3.76 -16.41 -1.45
CA PRO A 23 4.63 -15.69 -2.38
C PRO A 23 5.82 -15.12 -1.61
N GLN A 24 7.03 -15.48 -2.04
CA GLN A 24 8.30 -15.29 -1.34
C GLN A 24 8.69 -13.82 -1.05
N ASN A 25 7.81 -12.84 -1.28
CA ASN A 25 8.08 -11.48 -0.87
C ASN A 25 6.81 -10.64 -0.67
N GLU A 26 6.00 -11.00 0.31
CA GLU A 26 4.76 -10.30 0.68
C GLU A 26 5.02 -8.82 1.00
N MET A 27 6.12 -8.56 1.71
CA MET A 27 6.57 -7.19 2.02
C MET A 27 6.90 -6.41 0.75
N ALA A 28 7.54 -7.02 -0.26
CA ALA A 28 7.76 -6.35 -1.54
C ALA A 28 6.46 -6.08 -2.31
N GLN A 29 5.45 -6.95 -2.18
CA GLN A 29 4.13 -6.68 -2.75
C GLN A 29 3.47 -5.47 -2.07
N VAL A 30 3.51 -5.42 -0.74
CA VAL A 30 2.98 -4.27 0.02
C VAL A 30 3.76 -2.99 -0.29
N ALA A 31 5.08 -3.06 -0.42
CA ALA A 31 5.91 -1.94 -0.86
C ALA A 31 5.42 -1.40 -2.22
N ARG A 32 5.22 -2.29 -3.21
CA ARG A 32 4.70 -1.89 -4.53
C ARG A 32 3.29 -1.28 -4.45
N MET A 33 2.45 -1.76 -3.55
CA MET A 33 1.11 -1.20 -3.35
C MET A 33 1.15 0.16 -2.65
N LEU A 34 2.05 0.34 -1.67
CA LEU A 34 2.24 1.57 -0.91
C LEU A 34 2.86 2.69 -1.74
N GLY A 35 3.81 2.34 -2.60
CA GLY A 35 4.60 3.27 -3.40
C GLY A 35 3.74 4.03 -4.40
N ALA A 36 3.18 5.15 -3.97
CA ALA A 36 2.32 5.99 -4.78
C ALA A 36 2.20 7.41 -4.20
N ILE A 37 1.63 8.31 -4.98
CA ILE A 37 0.93 9.48 -4.43
C ILE A 37 -0.52 9.12 -4.12
N TRP A 38 -0.86 9.21 -2.84
CA TRP A 38 -2.19 8.97 -2.29
C TRP A 38 -2.94 10.30 -2.18
N ARG A 39 -4.09 10.41 -2.86
CA ARG A 39 -4.90 11.62 -2.90
C ARG A 39 -6.10 11.48 -1.98
N PRO A 40 -6.41 12.46 -1.12
CA PRO A 40 -7.64 12.45 -0.34
C PRO A 40 -8.83 12.20 -1.26
N LEU A 41 -9.61 11.17 -0.94
CA LEU A 41 -10.81 10.80 -1.68
C LEU A 41 -12.02 11.30 -0.88
N PRO A 42 -12.68 12.39 -1.32
CA PRO A 42 -13.86 12.88 -0.62
C PRO A 42 -15.04 11.90 -0.77
N PRO A 43 -16.05 11.99 0.10
CA PRO A 43 -17.29 11.24 -0.07
C PRO A 43 -17.89 11.48 -1.46
N SER A 44 -18.24 10.40 -2.16
CA SER A 44 -18.83 10.45 -3.49
C SER A 44 -20.30 10.02 -3.46
N GLN A 45 -21.12 10.58 -4.34
CA GLN A 45 -22.47 10.07 -4.57
C GLN A 45 -22.45 8.66 -5.18
N PRO A 46 -23.48 7.83 -4.96
CA PRO A 46 -23.60 6.53 -5.62
C PRO A 46 -23.43 6.65 -7.14
N GLY A 47 -22.60 5.79 -7.72
CA GLY A 47 -22.30 5.78 -9.16
C GLY A 47 -21.24 6.79 -9.63
N GLN A 48 -20.81 7.74 -8.79
CA GLN A 48 -19.79 8.75 -9.16
C GLN A 48 -18.38 8.45 -8.64
N GLN A 49 -18.20 7.35 -7.91
CA GLN A 49 -16.96 7.06 -7.20
C GLN A 49 -15.73 7.05 -8.09
N ARG A 50 -15.85 6.55 -9.33
CA ARG A 50 -14.75 6.56 -10.30
C ARG A 50 -14.40 7.96 -10.77
N ALA A 51 -15.38 8.78 -11.15
CA ALA A 51 -15.15 10.15 -11.57
C ALA A 51 -14.56 11.00 -10.44
N THR A 52 -15.03 10.80 -9.20
CA THR A 52 -14.45 11.46 -8.01
C THR A 52 -12.99 11.07 -7.80
N ALA A 53 -12.65 9.80 -7.97
CA ALA A 53 -11.27 9.32 -7.87
C ALA A 53 -10.38 9.88 -8.98
N GLU A 54 -10.83 9.86 -10.23
CA GLU A 54 -10.10 10.42 -11.36
C GLU A 54 -9.85 11.92 -11.18
N ALA A 55 -10.86 12.66 -10.69
CA ALA A 55 -10.71 14.08 -10.35
C ALA A 55 -9.70 14.32 -9.22
N ALA A 56 -9.67 13.46 -8.19
CA ALA A 56 -8.68 13.55 -7.11
C ALA A 56 -7.24 13.34 -7.62
N CYS A 57 -7.07 12.54 -8.68
CA CYS A 57 -5.79 12.25 -9.31
C CYS A 57 -5.28 13.33 -10.27
N VAL A 58 -6.07 14.36 -10.58
CA VAL A 58 -5.59 15.48 -11.42
C VAL A 58 -4.41 16.19 -10.74
N GLY A 59 -3.30 16.31 -11.47
CA GLY A 59 -2.06 16.94 -10.99
C GLY A 59 -1.12 16.02 -10.21
N ALA A 60 -1.42 14.71 -10.13
CA ALA A 60 -0.66 13.78 -9.29
C ALA A 60 0.79 13.59 -9.74
N ASN A 61 1.05 13.55 -11.04
CA ASN A 61 2.39 13.40 -11.58
C ASN A 61 3.23 14.66 -11.37
N GLU A 62 2.63 15.83 -11.58
CA GLU A 62 3.26 17.12 -11.39
C GLU A 62 3.68 17.32 -9.93
N GLU A 63 2.84 16.92 -8.98
CA GLU A 63 3.17 16.98 -7.57
C GLU A 63 4.25 15.96 -7.17
N MET A 64 4.20 14.75 -7.71
CA MET A 64 5.25 13.75 -7.48
C MET A 64 6.61 14.21 -8.02
N ASN A 65 6.63 14.87 -9.19
CA ASN A 65 7.83 15.50 -9.74
C ASN A 65 8.31 16.65 -8.84
N ALA A 66 7.41 17.52 -8.38
CA ALA A 66 7.76 18.62 -7.49
C ALA A 66 8.36 18.14 -6.15
N VAL A 67 7.85 17.03 -5.59
CA VAL A 67 8.48 16.39 -4.42
C VAL A 67 9.86 15.85 -4.78
N SER A 68 9.99 15.16 -5.91
CA SER A 68 11.26 14.58 -6.35
C SER A 68 12.35 15.63 -6.58
N GLU A 69 11.98 16.84 -7.02
CA GLU A 69 12.91 17.96 -7.23
C GLU A 69 13.49 18.53 -5.92
N VAL A 70 12.76 18.40 -4.80
CA VAL A 70 13.20 18.91 -3.49
C VAL A 70 13.77 17.82 -2.59
N VAL A 71 13.59 16.55 -2.95
CA VAL A 71 14.19 15.42 -2.24
C VAL A 71 15.71 15.42 -2.51
N PRO A 72 16.55 15.50 -1.46
CA PRO A 72 18.00 15.43 -1.62
C PRO A 72 18.44 14.07 -2.16
N GLU A 73 19.55 14.04 -2.90
CA GLU A 73 20.18 12.79 -3.34
C GLU A 73 20.62 11.93 -2.14
N ASP A 74 21.07 12.58 -1.06
CA ASP A 74 21.36 11.94 0.22
C ASP A 74 20.06 11.77 1.02
N LEU A 75 19.51 10.56 0.94
CA LEU A 75 18.29 10.18 1.65
C LEU A 75 18.48 9.98 3.16
N SER A 76 19.70 10.14 3.69
CA SER A 76 19.94 10.25 5.13
C SER A 76 19.82 11.69 5.66
N SER A 77 19.64 12.66 4.76
CA SER A 77 19.60 14.07 5.09
C SER A 77 18.43 14.43 6.01
N PRO A 78 18.67 15.16 7.12
CA PRO A 78 17.60 15.72 7.95
C PRO A 78 16.64 16.64 7.19
N ALA A 79 17.03 17.13 6.01
CA ALA A 79 16.18 17.97 5.15
C ALA A 79 14.88 17.25 4.75
N LEU A 80 14.89 15.91 4.65
CA LEU A 80 13.69 15.12 4.37
C LEU A 80 12.55 15.37 5.37
N ASN A 81 12.87 15.68 6.62
CA ASN A 81 11.90 15.95 7.69
C ASN A 81 11.18 17.31 7.53
N SER A 82 11.53 18.08 6.49
CA SER A 82 10.86 19.34 6.17
C SER A 82 10.00 19.26 4.89
N ILE A 83 10.19 18.22 4.07
CA ILE A 83 9.54 18.09 2.78
C ILE A 83 8.10 17.63 2.99
N ARG A 84 7.16 18.36 2.40
CA ARG A 84 5.74 18.02 2.42
C ARG A 84 5.18 18.05 1.00
N ALA A 85 4.33 17.09 0.70
CA ALA A 85 3.53 17.13 -0.51
C ALA A 85 2.50 18.27 -0.41
N SER A 86 2.05 18.80 -1.56
CA SER A 86 1.14 19.96 -1.54
C SER A 86 -0.30 19.55 -1.22
N ARG A 87 -0.75 18.40 -1.71
CA ARG A 87 -2.15 17.96 -1.65
C ARG A 87 -2.29 16.48 -1.29
N GLY A 88 -1.27 15.64 -1.50
CA GLY A 88 -1.33 14.20 -1.28
C GLY A 88 -0.51 13.68 -0.10
N PHE A 89 -0.47 12.37 0.03
CA PHE A 89 0.54 11.68 0.82
C PHE A 89 1.41 10.90 -0.17
N VAL A 90 2.64 11.37 -0.38
CA VAL A 90 3.59 10.67 -1.26
C VAL A 90 4.37 9.67 -0.43
N ILE A 91 4.38 8.42 -0.87
CA ILE A 91 5.18 7.35 -0.29
C ILE A 91 6.15 6.86 -1.36
N VAL A 92 7.46 7.03 -1.10
CA VAL A 92 8.53 6.55 -1.98
C VAL A 92 9.17 5.35 -1.32
N ASN A 93 9.23 4.21 -2.00
CA ASN A 93 9.85 3.01 -1.45
C ASN A 93 11.37 3.20 -1.31
N SER A 94 11.94 2.71 -0.21
CA SER A 94 13.38 2.55 -0.07
C SER A 94 13.88 1.36 -0.90
N ALA A 95 15.21 1.26 -1.05
CA ALA A 95 15.84 0.04 -1.54
C ALA A 95 15.63 -1.13 -0.56
N ASP A 96 15.52 -0.82 0.73
CA ASP A 96 15.30 -1.79 1.80
C ASP A 96 13.81 -2.14 1.94
N ILE A 97 13.52 -3.43 2.00
CA ILE A 97 12.16 -3.95 2.11
C ILE A 97 11.62 -3.63 3.51
N GLY A 98 10.44 -3.02 3.57
CA GLY A 98 9.83 -2.58 4.83
C GLY A 98 10.18 -1.14 5.19
N GLU A 99 10.95 -0.44 4.35
CA GLU A 99 11.27 0.97 4.54
C GLU A 99 10.74 1.84 3.39
N ALA A 100 10.36 3.07 3.72
CA ALA A 100 9.87 4.05 2.77
C ALA A 100 10.08 5.47 3.27
N TYR A 101 10.00 6.44 2.38
CA TYR A 101 10.00 7.86 2.68
C TYR A 101 8.57 8.40 2.60
N PHE A 102 8.16 9.09 3.65
CA PHE A 102 6.82 9.61 3.82
C PHE A 102 6.83 11.13 3.64
N PHE A 103 6.08 11.62 2.66
CA PHE A 103 5.89 13.06 2.44
C PHE A 103 4.39 13.39 2.52
N PRO A 104 3.85 13.54 3.75
CA PRO A 104 2.46 13.93 3.99
C PRO A 104 2.19 15.38 3.54
N ASN A 105 0.94 15.66 3.14
CA ASN A 105 0.46 17.04 3.02
C ASN A 105 0.29 17.71 4.38
N ALA A 106 -0.05 19.00 4.37
CA ALA A 106 -0.28 19.77 5.59
C ALA A 106 -1.45 19.25 6.45
N GLU A 107 -2.47 18.64 5.84
CA GLU A 107 -3.63 18.08 6.55
C GLU A 107 -3.27 16.82 7.35
N LEU A 108 -2.23 16.10 6.92
CA LEU A 108 -1.62 14.97 7.64
C LEU A 108 -0.53 15.44 8.60
N GLY A 109 -0.74 16.57 9.29
CA GLY A 109 0.22 17.15 10.24
C GLY A 109 0.56 16.27 11.45
N PHE A 110 -0.18 15.19 11.68
CA PHE A 110 0.12 14.16 12.70
C PHE A 110 1.12 13.10 12.21
N ILE A 111 1.51 13.13 10.94
CA ILE A 111 2.56 12.30 10.37
C ILE A 111 3.82 13.15 10.19
N THR A 112 4.93 12.69 10.75
CA THR A 112 6.24 13.33 10.59
C THR A 112 6.82 12.92 9.24
N PRO A 113 7.18 13.87 8.34
CA PRO A 113 7.80 13.53 7.07
C PRO A 113 9.19 12.93 7.25
N GLY A 114 9.67 12.21 6.23
CA GLY A 114 11.01 11.65 6.18
C GLY A 114 11.03 10.11 6.15
N PRO A 115 12.16 9.48 6.54
CA PRO A 115 12.30 8.03 6.50
C PRO A 115 11.37 7.37 7.53
N GLY A 116 10.77 6.26 7.14
CA GLY A 116 9.88 5.48 7.97
C GLY A 116 9.90 4.01 7.59
N GLN A 117 9.14 3.24 8.35
CA GLN A 117 9.01 1.79 8.18
C GLN A 117 7.56 1.40 7.94
N PHE A 118 7.33 0.21 7.44
CA PHE A 118 6.01 -0.39 7.40
C PHE A 118 6.06 -1.88 7.71
N ALA A 119 5.00 -2.39 8.33
CA ALA A 119 4.86 -3.80 8.68
C ALA A 119 3.43 -4.28 8.41
N ILE A 120 3.30 -5.50 7.89
CA ILE A 120 1.99 -6.13 7.67
C ILE A 120 1.45 -6.59 9.02
N THR A 121 0.27 -6.10 9.41
CA THR A 121 -0.37 -6.47 10.68
C THR A 121 -1.52 -7.44 10.51
N ASP A 122 -2.28 -7.34 9.42
CA ASP A 122 -3.30 -8.33 9.04
C ASP A 122 -3.41 -8.38 7.52
N ARG A 123 -2.83 -9.43 6.93
CA ARG A 123 -2.84 -9.64 5.48
C ARG A 123 -4.26 -9.80 4.92
N ALA A 124 -5.13 -10.54 5.62
CA ALA A 124 -6.46 -10.86 5.11
C ALA A 124 -7.32 -9.60 5.00
N GLN A 125 -7.05 -8.61 5.84
CA GLN A 125 -7.74 -7.32 5.84
C GLN A 125 -6.99 -6.21 5.09
N GLY A 126 -5.77 -6.48 4.59
CA GLY A 126 -4.91 -5.48 3.98
C GLY A 126 -4.39 -4.43 4.97
N ARG A 127 -4.27 -4.79 6.26
CA ARG A 127 -3.76 -3.89 7.29
C ARG A 127 -2.24 -3.88 7.32
N VAL A 128 -1.72 -2.66 7.36
CA VAL A 128 -0.30 -2.34 7.41
C VAL A 128 -0.15 -1.24 8.44
N ASP A 129 0.84 -1.33 9.31
CA ASP A 129 1.22 -0.23 10.18
C ASP A 129 2.38 0.51 9.52
N LEU A 130 2.26 1.84 9.38
CA LEU A 130 3.36 2.71 9.00
C LEU A 130 3.99 3.26 10.28
N THR A 131 5.30 3.33 10.37
CA THR A 131 6.02 3.99 11.46
C THR A 131 6.77 5.18 10.89
N ASP A 132 6.38 6.40 11.26
CA ASP A 132 7.01 7.61 10.74
C ASP A 132 8.39 7.90 11.33
N SER A 133 9.04 8.97 10.87
CA SER A 133 10.39 9.35 11.31
C SER A 133 10.48 9.77 12.79
N ALA A 134 9.35 10.04 13.44
CA ALA A 134 9.27 10.32 14.88
C ALA A 134 8.93 9.06 15.70
N GLY A 135 8.74 7.91 15.05
CA GLY A 135 8.35 6.65 15.68
C GLY A 135 6.84 6.51 15.93
N ALA A 136 6.01 7.42 15.41
CA ALA A 136 4.56 7.31 15.54
C ALA A 136 4.04 6.20 14.63
N THR A 137 3.14 5.36 15.15
CA THR A 137 2.50 4.29 14.38
C THR A 137 1.17 4.75 13.78
N ILE A 138 1.04 4.62 12.47
CA ILE A 138 -0.12 5.00 11.68
C ILE A 138 -0.72 3.74 11.05
N PRO A 139 -1.78 3.17 11.64
CA PRO A 139 -2.42 2.00 11.07
C PRO A 139 -3.16 2.38 9.79
N VAL A 140 -2.85 1.68 8.70
CA VAL A 140 -3.50 1.85 7.40
C VAL A 140 -4.13 0.55 6.92
N GLN A 141 -5.14 0.70 6.06
CA GLN A 141 -5.73 -0.41 5.32
C GLN A 141 -5.59 -0.12 3.83
N ILE A 142 -4.95 -1.02 3.10
CA ILE A 142 -4.73 -0.92 1.66
C ILE A 142 -5.60 -1.95 0.94
N GLY A 143 -6.20 -1.56 -0.16
CA GLY A 143 -7.00 -2.45 -0.99
C GLY A 143 -7.32 -1.85 -2.33
N ALA A 144 -8.37 -2.36 -2.96
CA ALA A 144 -8.88 -1.80 -4.20
C ALA A 144 -10.42 -1.89 -4.24
N SER A 145 -11.05 -0.94 -4.94
CA SER A 145 -12.48 -0.98 -5.24
C SER A 145 -12.73 -0.47 -6.66
N GLY A 146 -13.50 -1.21 -7.46
CA GLY A 146 -13.75 -0.84 -8.86
C GLY A 146 -12.48 -0.71 -9.71
N GLY A 147 -11.41 -1.43 -9.34
CA GLY A 147 -10.09 -1.33 -9.99
C GLY A 147 -9.23 -0.14 -9.54
N LEU A 148 -9.70 0.69 -8.60
CA LEU A 148 -8.95 1.82 -8.06
C LEU A 148 -8.20 1.39 -6.79
N PRO A 149 -6.88 1.65 -6.67
CA PRO A 149 -6.15 1.41 -5.44
C PRO A 149 -6.61 2.40 -4.37
N LEU A 150 -6.92 1.90 -3.17
CA LEU A 150 -7.40 2.70 -2.05
C LEU A 150 -6.53 2.47 -0.82
N MET A 151 -6.31 3.54 -0.06
CA MET A 151 -5.71 3.50 1.26
C MET A 151 -6.68 4.16 2.25
N ARG A 152 -6.78 3.60 3.45
CA ARG A 152 -7.48 4.22 4.56
C ARG A 152 -6.53 4.37 5.73
N ILE A 153 -6.33 5.59 6.22
CA ILE A 153 -5.67 5.80 7.50
C ILE A 153 -6.71 5.59 8.58
N LEU A 154 -6.49 4.55 9.40
CA LEU A 154 -7.37 4.17 10.49
C LEU A 154 -7.09 5.07 11.69
N ARG A 155 -8.13 5.71 12.22
CA ARG A 155 -8.00 6.63 13.36
C ARG A 155 -8.88 6.12 14.51
N PRO A 156 -8.32 5.79 15.69
CA PRO A 156 -9.08 5.16 16.78
C PRO A 156 -10.34 5.93 17.21
N ASN A 157 -10.29 7.27 17.14
CA ASN A 157 -11.36 8.15 17.64
C ASN A 157 -11.88 9.12 16.56
N ALA A 158 -11.66 8.81 15.28
CA ALA A 158 -12.10 9.67 14.18
C ALA A 158 -12.45 8.87 12.93
N THR A 159 -13.22 9.47 12.03
CA THR A 159 -13.51 8.85 10.74
C THR A 159 -12.22 8.52 10.00
N PRO A 160 -12.07 7.30 9.46
CA PRO A 160 -10.91 6.97 8.64
C PRO A 160 -10.75 7.93 7.47
N LEU A 161 -9.52 8.39 7.23
CA LEU A 161 -9.22 9.19 6.06
C LEU A 161 -9.05 8.26 4.88
N THR A 162 -9.79 8.47 3.79
CA THR A 162 -9.74 7.61 2.61
C THR A 162 -8.97 8.31 1.51
N PHE A 163 -8.12 7.55 0.83
CA PHE A 163 -7.27 8.02 -0.25
C PHE A 163 -7.39 7.09 -1.45
N VAL A 164 -7.15 7.64 -2.64
CA VAL A 164 -6.95 6.89 -3.87
C VAL A 164 -5.49 7.00 -4.31
N GLY A 165 -4.91 5.90 -4.77
CA GLY A 165 -3.57 5.89 -5.37
C GLY A 165 -3.64 6.34 -6.82
N CYS A 166 -2.85 7.34 -7.21
CA CYS A 166 -2.98 7.99 -8.52
C CYS A 166 -1.79 7.79 -9.45
N ALA A 167 -0.58 7.87 -8.90
CA ALA A 167 0.65 7.61 -9.65
C ALA A 167 1.58 6.78 -8.78
N SER A 168 2.19 5.76 -9.38
CA SER A 168 3.13 4.86 -8.70
C SER A 168 4.49 5.53 -8.54
N THR A 169 5.10 5.39 -7.37
CA THR A 169 6.52 5.75 -7.14
C THR A 169 7.47 4.60 -7.47
N GLY A 170 6.92 3.42 -7.79
CA GLY A 170 7.68 2.31 -8.37
C GLY A 170 8.12 2.65 -9.80
N ASN A 171 9.41 2.50 -10.06
CA ASN A 171 10.05 2.71 -11.36
C ASN A 171 9.28 1.94 -12.48
N PRO A 172 8.77 2.59 -13.54
CA PRO A 172 8.05 1.92 -14.64
C PRO A 172 8.96 1.11 -15.60
N GLY A 173 10.09 0.56 -15.11
CA GLY A 173 11.14 -0.03 -15.94
C GLY A 173 11.84 -1.24 -15.33
N GLY A 174 11.08 -2.21 -14.81
CA GLY A 174 11.57 -3.55 -14.47
C GLY A 174 10.98 -4.60 -15.39
#